data_AF-S7VDY3-F1
#
_entry.id   AF-S7VDY3-F1
#
_cell.length_a   1.000
_cell.length_b   1.000
_cell.length_c   1.000
_cell.angle_alpha   90.00
_cell.angle_beta   90.00
_cell.angle_gamma   90.00
#
_symmetry.space_group_name_H-M   'P 1'
#
loop_
_entity.id
_entity.type
_entity.pdbx_description
1 polymer ?
#
loop_
_entity_poly.entity_id
_entity_poly.type
_entity_poly.pdbx_seq_one_letter_code
_entity_poly.pdbx_strand_id
1 'polypeptide(L)'
;MEQSSERTERNFLTTPLSQRGVPVLVVYLLALLGGIYMLNPGSGIIELIPDNIPIIGNLDEGGAMLAVWYGFIEFLERRRKRKE
;
A
#
# COMPACT_ATOMS: atom_id res chain seq x y z
N MET A 1 -22.32 26.04 24.69
CA MET A 1 -21.45 24.86 24.89
C MET A 1 -21.42 24.14 23.57
N GLU A 2 -20.49 24.52 22.70
CA GLU A 2 -20.35 23.97 21.36
C GLU A 2 -19.11 23.09 21.42
N GLN A 3 -19.32 21.83 21.82
CA GLN A 3 -18.24 20.85 21.91
C GLN A 3 -18.44 19.75 20.89
N SER A 4 -17.32 19.48 20.21
CA SER A 4 -16.90 18.18 19.70
C SER A 4 -17.66 17.58 18.51
N SER A 5 -17.27 17.99 17.31
CA SER A 5 -17.40 17.13 16.12
C SER A 5 -16.29 17.36 15.09
N GLU A 6 -15.06 17.63 15.53
CA GLU A 6 -13.89 17.26 14.71
C GLU A 6 -13.72 15.74 14.77
N ARG A 7 -14.64 14.99 14.14
CA ARG A 7 -14.26 13.69 13.59
C ARG A 7 -13.22 14.03 12.53
N THR A 8 -11.94 13.99 12.89
CA THR A 8 -10.87 13.89 11.90
C THR A 8 -11.23 12.68 11.05
N GLU A 9 -11.85 12.90 9.89
CA GLU A 9 -12.13 11.85 8.94
C GLU A 9 -10.78 11.23 8.63
N ARG A 10 -10.53 10.01 9.14
CA ARG A 10 -9.29 9.34 8.82
C ARG A 10 -9.34 9.11 7.32
N ASN A 11 -8.51 9.84 6.59
CA ASN A 11 -8.46 9.76 5.15
C ASN A 11 -8.28 8.30 4.72
N PHE A 12 -8.95 7.91 3.63
CA PHE A 12 -8.91 6.54 3.14
C PHE A 12 -7.47 6.06 2.91
N LEU A 13 -6.58 6.95 2.48
CA LEU A 13 -5.18 6.62 2.20
C LEU A 13 -4.28 6.54 3.44
N THR A 14 -4.71 7.04 4.60
CA THR A 14 -3.86 7.10 5.82
C THR A 14 -4.32 6.16 6.91
N THR A 15 -5.49 5.55 6.77
CA THR A 15 -5.97 4.56 7.75
C THR A 15 -5.27 3.21 7.50
N PRO A 16 -4.59 2.63 8.50
CA PRO A 16 -3.98 1.31 8.36
C PRO A 16 -5.02 0.25 8.01
N LEU A 17 -4.66 -0.67 7.12
CA LEU A 17 -5.55 -1.76 6.70
C LEU A 17 -5.89 -2.71 7.85
N SER A 18 -5.04 -2.81 8.87
CA SER A 18 -5.34 -3.60 10.08
C SER A 18 -6.53 -3.07 10.87
N GLN A 19 -6.74 -1.75 10.85
CA GLN A 19 -7.92 -1.14 11.47
C GLN A 19 -9.21 -1.45 10.69
N ARG A 20 -9.09 -1.92 9.44
CA ARG A 20 -10.20 -2.35 8.58
C ARG A 20 -10.43 -3.86 8.62
N GLY A 21 -9.74 -4.60 9.49
CA GLY A 21 -9.87 -6.05 9.64
C GLY A 21 -8.94 -6.89 8.77
N VAL A 22 -8.02 -6.27 8.01
CA VAL A 22 -7.02 -7.03 7.24
C VAL A 22 -5.89 -7.47 8.18
N PRO A 23 -5.52 -8.76 8.24
CA PRO A 23 -4.42 -9.19 9.08
C PRO A 23 -3.11 -8.49 8.69
N VAL A 24 -2.34 -8.00 9.67
CA VAL A 24 -1.11 -7.23 9.40
C VAL A 24 -0.09 -8.03 8.58
N LEU A 25 -0.02 -9.35 8.80
CA LEU A 25 0.83 -10.22 7.98
C LEU A 25 0.45 -10.14 6.49
N VAL A 26 -0.84 -10.15 6.18
CA VAL A 26 -1.33 -10.02 4.80
C VAL A 26 -0.96 -8.67 4.22
N VAL A 27 -1.08 -7.59 5.00
CA VAL A 27 -0.65 -6.24 4.58
C VAL A 27 0.83 -6.23 4.20
N TYR A 28 1.70 -6.82 5.02
CA TYR A 28 3.13 -6.88 4.73
C TYR A 28 3.48 -7.81 3.56
N LEU A 29 2.79 -8.93 3.40
CA LEU A 29 2.97 -9.81 2.24
C LEU A 29 2.60 -9.09 0.95
N LEU A 30 1.46 -8.38 0.93
CA LEU A 30 1.04 -7.60 -0.23
C LEU A 30 2.01 -6.44 -0.52
N ALA A 31 2.49 -5.75 0.51
CA ALA A 31 3.50 -4.70 0.34
C ALA A 31 4.82 -5.24 -0.22
N LEU A 32 5.26 -6.42 0.24
CA LEU A 32 6.47 -7.07 -0.27
C LEU A 32 6.30 -7.48 -1.73
N LEU A 33 5.19 -8.14 -2.08
CA LEU A 33 4.89 -8.53 -3.45
C LEU A 33 4.76 -7.32 -4.38
N GLY A 34 4.06 -6.27 -3.94
CA GLY A 34 3.94 -5.02 -4.68
C GLY A 34 5.29 -4.35 -4.89
N GLY A 35 6.16 -4.36 -3.88
CA GLY A 35 7.53 -3.84 -4.00
C GLY A 35 8.38 -4.64 -4.99
N ILE A 36 8.33 -5.97 -4.95
CA ILE A 36 9.04 -6.83 -5.91
C ILE A 36 8.53 -6.60 -7.33
N TYR A 37 7.20 -6.52 -7.50
CA TYR A 37 6.56 -6.26 -8.79
C TYR A 37 6.97 -4.88 -9.35
N MET A 38 6.90 -3.82 -8.55
CA MET A 38 7.30 -2.46 -8.97
C MET A 38 8.78 -2.35 -9.31
N LEU A 39 9.64 -3.10 -8.60
CA LEU A 39 11.07 -3.12 -8.91
C LEU A 39 11.38 -3.87 -10.22
N ASN A 40 10.41 -4.65 -10.72
CA ASN A 40 10.47 -5.41 -11.95
C ASN A 40 11.87 -6.03 -12.18
N PRO A 41 12.37 -6.89 -11.27
CA PRO A 41 13.74 -7.38 -11.34
C PRO A 41 14.02 -8.28 -12.57
N GLY A 42 12.99 -8.59 -13.38
CA GLY A 42 13.07 -9.41 -14.58
C GLY A 42 13.03 -8.66 -15.92
N SER A 43 12.69 -7.37 -15.95
CA SER A 43 12.56 -6.59 -17.20
C SER A 43 13.86 -6.40 -17.97
N GLY A 44 15.02 -6.64 -17.36
CA GLY A 44 16.31 -6.60 -18.06
C GLY A 44 16.75 -7.91 -18.73
N ILE A 45 16.09 -9.06 -18.44
CA ILE A 45 16.63 -10.39 -18.81
C ILE A 45 15.71 -11.16 -19.77
N ILE A 46 14.39 -10.93 -19.76
CA ILE A 46 13.43 -11.66 -20.63
C ILE A 46 12.27 -10.74 -21.04
N GLU A 47 12.46 -9.89 -22.05
CA GLU A 47 11.34 -9.17 -22.68
C GLU A 47 10.83 -9.99 -23.88
N LEU A 48 9.80 -10.82 -23.68
CA LEU A 48 9.12 -11.55 -24.77
C LEU A 48 7.75 -10.96 -25.14
N ILE A 49 7.25 -9.98 -24.39
CA ILE A 49 5.95 -9.33 -24.63
C ILE A 49 6.12 -7.81 -24.46
N PRO A 50 5.70 -6.98 -25.41
CA PRO A 50 5.81 -5.52 -25.30
C PRO A 50 4.69 -4.95 -24.43
N ASP A 51 5.02 -4.50 -23.22
CA ASP A 51 4.15 -3.83 -22.23
C ASP A 51 3.81 -2.37 -22.62
N ASN A 52 3.45 -2.13 -23.89
CA ASN A 52 3.33 -0.78 -24.44
C ASN A 52 1.87 -0.32 -24.60
N ILE A 53 0.89 -1.05 -24.04
CA ILE A 53 -0.53 -0.66 -24.14
C ILE A 53 -0.84 0.34 -23.02
N PRO A 54 -0.95 1.64 -23.33
CA PRO A 54 -1.29 2.63 -22.33
C PRO A 54 -2.70 2.32 -21.82
N ILE A 55 -2.91 2.40 -20.50
CA ILE A 55 -4.18 2.23 -19.74
C ILE A 55 -4.27 0.92 -18.94
N ILE A 56 -3.86 -0.23 -19.48
CA ILE A 56 -4.06 -1.53 -18.79
C ILE A 56 -2.82 -1.96 -17.99
N GLY A 57 -1.61 -1.70 -18.51
CA GLY A 57 -0.34 -2.13 -17.89
C GLY A 57 0.23 -1.21 -16.79
N ASN A 58 -0.44 -0.10 -16.42
CA ASN A 58 0.02 0.82 -15.37
C ASN A 58 -0.94 0.88 -14.16
N LEU A 59 -2.12 0.25 -14.26
CA LEU A 59 -3.11 0.26 -13.17
C LEU A 59 -2.77 -0.76 -12.09
N ASP A 60 -2.24 -1.91 -12.52
CA ASP A 60 -1.60 -2.91 -11.67
C ASP A 60 -0.36 -2.36 -10.95
N GLU A 61 0.47 -1.54 -11.61
CA GLU A 61 1.55 -0.78 -10.94
C GLU A 61 0.99 0.16 -9.86
N GLY A 62 -0.11 0.86 -10.13
CA GLY A 62 -0.81 1.68 -9.14
C GLY A 62 -1.33 0.86 -7.95
N GLY A 63 -1.85 -0.34 -8.20
CA GLY A 63 -2.26 -1.29 -7.17
C GLY A 63 -1.07 -1.77 -6.32
N ALA A 64 0.05 -2.08 -6.95
CA ALA A 64 1.29 -2.46 -6.28
C ALA A 64 1.82 -1.31 -5.41
N MET A 65 1.79 -0.08 -5.91
CA MET A 65 2.15 1.12 -5.15
C MET A 65 1.28 1.28 -3.90
N LEU A 66 -0.04 1.11 -4.03
CA LEU A 66 -0.96 1.19 -2.89
C LEU A 66 -0.68 0.09 -1.86
N ALA A 67 -0.36 -1.13 -2.29
CA ALA A 67 0.01 -2.21 -1.38
C ALA A 67 1.27 -1.84 -0.57
N VAL A 68 2.31 -1.32 -1.24
CA VAL A 68 3.54 -0.83 -0.60
C VAL A 68 3.22 0.31 0.38
N TRP A 69 2.41 1.28 -0.06
CA TRP A 69 1.99 2.43 0.76
C TRP A 69 1.28 2.00 2.04
N TYR A 70 0.30 1.10 1.96
CA TYR A 70 -0.39 0.61 3.16
C TYR A 70 0.53 -0.21 4.07
N GLY A 71 1.49 -0.96 3.52
CA GLY A 71 2.55 -1.60 4.31
C GLY A 71 3.37 -0.60 5.10
N PHE A 72 3.72 0.53 4.49
CA PHE A 72 4.45 1.62 5.15
C PHE A 72 3.62 2.30 6.25
N ILE A 73 2.34 2.60 5.99
CA ILE A 73 1.43 3.16 6.99
C ILE A 73 1.27 2.22 8.19
N GLU A 74 1.07 0.92 7.95
CA GLU A 74 0.96 -0.10 9.00
C GLU A 74 2.24 -0.16 9.86
N PHE A 75 3.40 -0.01 9.24
CA PHE A 75 4.68 0.05 9.93
C PHE A 75 4.85 1.31 10.80
N LEU A 76 4.50 2.49 10.29
CA LEU A 76 4.55 3.73 11.05
C LEU A 76 3.60 3.69 12.25
N GLU A 77 2.37 3.22 12.05
CA GLU A 77 1.37 3.09 13.11
C GLU A 77 1.84 2.16 14.22
N ARG A 78 2.39 0.99 13.87
CA ARG A 78 2.96 0.05 14.85
C ARG A 78 4.16 0.62 15.59
N ARG A 79 5.00 1.43 14.94
CA ARG A 79 6.10 2.13 15.62
C ARG A 79 5.59 3.17 16.61
N ARG A 80 4.49 3.87 16.29
CA ARG A 80 3.87 4.85 17.20
C ARG A 80 3.30 4.16 18.44
N LYS A 81 2.51 3.09 18.27
CA LYS A 81 1.91 2.31 19.37
C LYS A 81 2.92 1.64 20.31
N ARG A 82 4.17 1.45 19.88
CA ARG A 82 5.23 0.90 20.75
C ARG A 82 5.91 1.94 21.64
N LYS A 83 5.72 3.23 21.36
CA LYS A 83 6.32 4.34 22.11
C LYS A 83 5.35 4.94 23.14
N GLU A 84 4.05 4.67 22.98
CA GLU A 84 2.99 4.97 23.95
C GLU A 84 2.87 3.80 24.94
#